data_AF-A0A651GGP0-F1
#
_entry.id   AF-A0A651GGP0-F1
#
_cell.length_a   1.000
_cell.length_b   1.000
_cell.length_c   1.000
_cell.angle_alpha   90.00
_cell.angle_beta   90.00
_cell.angle_gamma   90.00
#
_symmetry.space_group_name_H-M   'P 1'
#
loop_
_entity.id
_entity.type
_entity.pdbx_description
1 polymer ?
#
loop_
_entity_poly.entity_id
_entity_poly.type
_entity_poly.pdbx_seq_one_letter_code
_entity_poly.pdbx_strand_id
1 'polypeptide(L)'
;MLHKKLFTHLLRLNTIFIISVWITLVSGKGIVAQEINMDNLMVKPAPNMEHVCTLDPTDIDAHFYIAPDRELAKNFQAAATSTFEVNYRVDIGNACGDTAWPNEVFEAFEYAMDIWSVHLSSNVPIRIDAVWTELGERTLGSAGPTRVVQLPGVGMPDTWYTISQLSAMANRVIRDEIDGVEHDVRININCNFSDWYFGTDANTPAGRIDFVSVVLHEIGHGIGFIGGISVPTDDDQEVIEETGTIGLGSPLQPLVYDRFAIDGNTNSILNSAVYPNPSNAIFEAVTGRRGGLFFDGEDALFTLAELPIETATLYTPEEYTPGSSYSHVDQETFTNTPNALMRPRIDRAFAVHSPGPLFCGMLSDMGWPLGVGCLSFLAADAQIAVDRNRIEFGVSNVGSTVQQTITISSNNDSAEMLSGGLTVDNDNFSIEGETSFGLQPGTEAQFTIQYVPQTDERHSGNLTIFHNANNIPSPIVIPLSGEALQADQIVRLEQSFPNPSVATAGTSPTIPFVISEDSDVRLDLYSIDGRHIHSLVNSRRAAGRYNEMPDMSNLSSGVYIYRLIVGNKVESKKLMYVR
;
A
#
# COMPACT_ATOMS: atom_id res chain seq x y z
N MET A 1 19.40 52.95 28.78
CA MET A 1 20.68 53.11 28.03
C MET A 1 20.64 52.11 26.89
N LEU A 2 20.20 52.53 25.68
CA LEU A 2 21.05 52.84 24.50
C LEU A 2 21.90 51.63 24.07
N HIS A 3 21.93 51.12 22.82
CA HIS A 3 21.56 51.61 21.48
C HIS A 3 21.65 50.39 20.50
N LYS A 4 20.64 50.11 19.65
CA LYS A 4 20.51 50.45 18.20
C LYS A 4 21.36 49.68 17.17
N LYS A 5 20.67 48.99 16.24
CA LYS A 5 20.64 49.10 14.75
C LYS A 5 19.85 47.88 14.21
N LEU A 6 18.69 47.91 13.55
CA LEU A 6 18.05 48.75 12.52
C LEU A 6 18.82 48.81 11.19
N PHE A 7 18.33 48.05 10.21
CA PHE A 7 18.38 48.39 8.79
C PHE A 7 17.13 47.89 8.07
N THR A 8 16.33 48.85 7.60
CA THR A 8 15.27 48.72 6.60
C THR A 8 15.41 49.90 5.65
N HIS A 9 15.43 49.65 4.33
CA HIS A 9 14.88 50.49 3.25
C HIS A 9 15.15 49.77 1.90
N LEU A 10 14.13 49.32 1.13
CA LEU A 10 13.27 50.06 0.19
C LEU A 10 14.03 50.74 -0.96
N LEU A 11 13.88 50.24 -2.21
CA LEU A 11 13.07 50.85 -3.29
C LEU A 11 13.45 50.34 -4.71
N ARG A 12 12.41 49.80 -5.38
CA ARG A 12 11.98 49.95 -6.80
C ARG A 12 13.01 50.03 -7.94
N LEU A 13 12.76 49.26 -9.00
CA LEU A 13 12.44 49.80 -10.34
C LEU A 13 11.80 48.77 -11.30
N ASN A 14 10.81 49.26 -12.02
CA ASN A 14 9.98 48.62 -13.05
C ASN A 14 10.77 48.05 -14.23
N THR A 15 10.28 46.97 -14.84
CA THR A 15 10.08 46.98 -16.30
C THR A 15 8.89 46.09 -16.69
N ILE A 16 7.90 46.74 -17.30
CA ILE A 16 6.76 46.17 -18.00
C ILE A 16 7.26 45.67 -19.36
N PHE A 17 6.93 44.44 -19.73
CA PHE A 17 6.91 44.04 -21.14
C PHE A 17 5.51 43.51 -21.48
N ILE A 18 4.76 44.36 -22.17
CA ILE A 18 3.55 43.99 -22.92
C ILE A 18 4.06 43.38 -24.22
N ILE A 19 3.79 42.10 -24.47
CA ILE A 19 3.75 41.56 -25.83
C ILE A 19 2.44 40.81 -26.01
N SER A 20 1.66 41.39 -26.91
CA SER A 20 0.42 40.93 -27.51
C SER A 20 0.54 39.56 -28.19
N VAL A 21 -0.42 38.71 -27.87
CA VAL A 21 -1.14 37.73 -28.72
C VAL A 21 -0.53 37.47 -30.11
N TRP A 22 -0.04 36.25 -30.31
CA TRP A 22 -0.15 35.54 -31.58
C TRP A 22 -0.78 34.17 -31.33
N ILE A 23 -2.02 34.04 -31.81
CA ILE A 23 -2.71 32.77 -31.98
C ILE A 23 -1.94 32.01 -33.05
N THR A 24 -1.36 30.87 -32.67
CA THR A 24 -0.94 29.84 -33.62
C THR A 24 -1.55 28.54 -33.15
N LEU A 25 -2.53 28.05 -33.90
CA LEU A 25 -3.01 26.67 -33.79
C LEU A 25 -1.79 25.75 -33.92
N VAL A 26 -1.45 25.04 -32.84
CA VAL A 26 -0.67 23.81 -32.92
C VAL A 26 -1.57 22.71 -32.41
N SER A 27 -1.94 21.85 -33.36
CA SER A 27 -2.61 20.57 -33.21
C SER A 27 -2.11 19.81 -31.99
N GLY A 28 -3.05 19.27 -31.22
CA GLY A 28 -2.81 18.42 -30.07
C GLY A 28 -1.77 17.34 -30.36
N LYS A 29 -0.70 17.37 -29.58
CA LYS A 29 -0.03 16.14 -29.16
C LYS A 29 -0.46 15.95 -27.73
N GLY A 30 -1.34 14.98 -27.51
CA GLY A 30 -1.54 14.43 -26.19
C GLY A 30 -0.16 14.11 -25.62
N ILE A 31 0.08 14.55 -24.39
CA ILE A 31 1.17 14.01 -23.60
C ILE A 31 0.75 12.56 -23.39
N VAL A 32 1.32 11.67 -24.18
CA VAL A 32 1.19 10.23 -24.00
C VAL A 32 1.78 9.99 -22.61
N ALA A 33 0.95 9.54 -21.67
CA ALA A 33 1.44 8.92 -20.44
C ALA A 33 2.53 7.94 -20.88
N GLN A 34 3.74 8.11 -20.37
CA GLN A 34 4.89 7.32 -20.77
C GLN A 34 4.49 5.86 -20.65
N GLU A 35 4.27 5.17 -21.78
CA GLU A 35 4.06 3.73 -21.80
C GLU A 35 5.28 3.14 -21.11
N ILE A 36 5.09 2.65 -19.88
CA ILE A 36 6.11 1.88 -19.19
C ILE A 36 6.36 0.70 -20.12
N ASN A 37 7.53 0.67 -20.76
CA ASN A 37 7.89 -0.41 -21.67
C ASN A 37 8.16 -1.65 -20.82
N MET A 38 7.17 -2.54 -20.76
CA MET A 38 7.11 -3.68 -19.84
C MET A 38 7.96 -4.89 -20.26
N ASP A 39 8.70 -4.80 -21.38
CA ASP A 39 9.51 -5.91 -21.94
C ASP A 39 10.94 -6.00 -21.38
N ASN A 40 11.34 -5.12 -20.45
CA ASN A 40 12.74 -4.98 -19.98
C ASN A 40 12.97 -5.43 -18.54
N LEU A 41 12.25 -6.45 -18.04
CA LEU A 41 12.51 -7.00 -16.71
C LEU A 41 13.94 -7.55 -16.63
N MET A 42 14.73 -7.02 -15.69
CA MET A 42 16.08 -7.46 -15.41
C MET A 42 16.09 -8.27 -14.11
N VAL A 43 16.78 -9.41 -14.11
CA VAL A 43 16.78 -10.38 -13.01
C VAL A 43 18.20 -10.76 -12.63
N LYS A 44 18.48 -10.81 -11.33
CA LYS A 44 19.73 -11.31 -10.78
C LYS A 44 19.50 -12.21 -9.57
N PRO A 45 20.46 -13.11 -9.27
CA PRO A 45 20.52 -13.77 -7.98
C PRO A 45 20.54 -12.72 -6.87
N ALA A 46 19.79 -12.96 -5.80
CA ALA A 46 19.95 -12.19 -4.57
C ALA A 46 21.35 -12.47 -3.96
N PRO A 47 21.91 -11.52 -3.18
CA PRO A 47 23.11 -11.77 -2.38
C PRO A 47 22.97 -13.08 -1.56
N ASN A 48 24.03 -13.89 -1.52
CA ASN A 48 24.05 -15.32 -1.13
C ASN A 48 23.09 -15.74 0.01
N MET A 49 21.94 -16.33 -0.37
CA MET A 49 20.83 -16.77 0.48
C MET A 49 21.17 -17.77 1.60
N GLU A 50 22.26 -18.54 1.51
CA GLU A 50 22.62 -19.57 2.51
C GLU A 50 23.27 -18.99 3.78
N HIS A 51 23.67 -17.70 3.75
CA HIS A 51 24.29 -17.01 4.89
C HIS A 51 23.75 -15.57 5.04
N VAL A 52 22.59 -15.27 4.46
CA VAL A 52 21.92 -13.99 4.71
C VAL A 52 21.39 -14.03 6.13
N CYS A 53 21.99 -13.19 6.98
CA CYS A 53 21.53 -12.84 8.31
C CYS A 53 21.30 -14.03 9.23
N THR A 54 22.38 -14.59 9.79
CA THR A 54 22.26 -15.53 10.89
C THR A 54 21.90 -14.76 12.17
N LEU A 55 20.66 -14.92 12.64
CA LEU A 55 20.25 -14.30 13.89
C LEU A 55 20.75 -15.13 15.08
N ASP A 56 21.69 -14.56 15.84
CA ASP A 56 22.33 -15.22 16.97
C ASP A 56 21.62 -14.87 18.31
N PRO A 57 21.42 -15.82 19.24
CA PRO A 57 20.92 -15.53 20.56
C PRO A 57 22.03 -14.94 21.45
N THR A 58 21.69 -13.98 22.30
CA THR A 58 22.56 -13.58 23.41
C THR A 58 22.28 -14.41 24.66
N ASP A 59 23.22 -14.43 25.60
CA ASP A 59 23.06 -15.11 26.89
C ASP A 59 22.44 -14.20 27.96
N ILE A 60 21.87 -13.05 27.55
CA ILE A 60 21.31 -12.02 28.43
C ILE A 60 19.79 -12.13 28.41
N ASP A 61 19.17 -12.19 29.59
CA ASP A 61 17.72 -11.99 29.74
C ASP A 61 17.39 -10.49 29.72
N ALA A 62 16.82 -9.98 28.62
CA ALA A 62 16.51 -8.57 28.45
C ALA A 62 15.23 -8.13 29.18
N HIS A 63 14.25 -9.03 29.33
CA HIS A 63 12.93 -8.73 29.92
C HIS A 63 12.22 -7.53 29.27
N PHE A 64 12.33 -7.44 27.95
CA PHE A 64 11.72 -6.37 27.16
C PHE A 64 10.72 -6.97 26.19
N TYR A 65 9.51 -6.41 26.15
CA TYR A 65 8.51 -6.89 25.23
C TYR A 65 7.62 -5.80 24.64
N ILE A 66 7.28 -6.00 23.37
CA ILE A 66 6.32 -5.21 22.61
C ILE A 66 5.32 -6.18 22.02
N ALA A 67 4.08 -6.12 22.53
CA ALA A 67 2.95 -6.79 21.93
C ALA A 67 2.48 -6.01 20.69
N PRO A 68 1.76 -6.63 19.73
CA PRO A 68 1.19 -5.87 18.64
C PRO A 68 0.12 -4.91 19.17
N ASP A 69 -0.19 -3.88 18.38
CA ASP A 69 -1.27 -2.96 18.69
C ASP A 69 -2.57 -3.73 18.95
N ARG A 70 -3.18 -3.47 20.11
CA ARG A 70 -4.31 -4.28 20.61
C ARG A 70 -5.59 -4.14 19.79
N GLU A 71 -5.76 -3.03 19.06
CA GLU A 71 -6.94 -2.81 18.23
C GLU A 71 -6.72 -3.38 16.82
N LEU A 72 -5.51 -3.27 16.27
CA LEU A 72 -5.10 -3.97 15.05
C LEU A 72 -5.11 -5.49 15.23
N ALA A 73 -4.57 -6.00 16.35
CA ALA A 73 -4.47 -7.44 16.61
C ALA A 73 -5.82 -8.15 16.74
N LYS A 74 -6.89 -7.43 17.12
CA LYS A 74 -8.26 -7.98 17.15
C LYS A 74 -8.86 -8.15 15.75
N ASN A 75 -8.32 -7.43 14.76
CA ASN A 75 -8.91 -7.27 13.43
C ASN A 75 -7.90 -7.50 12.31
N PHE A 76 -6.79 -8.23 12.53
CA PHE A 76 -5.74 -8.41 11.52
C PHE A 76 -6.32 -8.85 10.18
N GLN A 77 -7.22 -9.85 10.16
CA GLN A 77 -7.86 -10.31 8.92
C GLN A 77 -8.70 -9.24 8.20
N ALA A 78 -9.33 -8.32 8.93
CA ALA A 78 -10.14 -7.25 8.35
C ALA A 78 -9.30 -6.02 7.94
N ALA A 79 -8.12 -5.85 8.57
CA ALA A 79 -7.19 -4.77 8.31
C ALA A 79 -6.05 -5.17 7.35
N ALA A 80 -5.95 -6.44 6.98
CA ALA A 80 -4.92 -6.97 6.10
C ALA A 80 -5.01 -6.32 4.72
N THR A 81 -3.91 -5.73 4.30
CA THR A 81 -3.75 -5.06 3.00
C THR A 81 -2.76 -5.79 2.10
N SER A 82 -2.15 -6.87 2.59
CA SER A 82 -1.31 -7.79 1.84
C SER A 82 -1.63 -9.24 2.22
N THR A 83 -1.37 -10.17 1.32
CA THR A 83 -1.57 -11.61 1.55
C THR A 83 -0.22 -12.32 1.53
N PHE A 84 0.03 -13.19 2.52
CA PHE A 84 1.19 -14.05 2.56
C PHE A 84 0.77 -15.50 2.27
N GLU A 85 1.44 -16.14 1.32
CA GLU A 85 1.23 -17.56 0.99
C GLU A 85 2.47 -18.34 1.44
N VAL A 86 2.33 -19.23 2.41
CA VAL A 86 3.48 -19.98 2.94
C VAL A 86 3.44 -21.44 2.50
N ASN A 87 4.55 -21.91 1.94
CA ASN A 87 4.82 -23.32 1.72
C ASN A 87 5.71 -23.85 2.85
N TYR A 88 5.15 -24.69 3.71
CA TYR A 88 5.86 -25.27 4.85
C TYR A 88 6.55 -26.57 4.46
N ARG A 89 7.87 -26.62 4.61
CA ARG A 89 8.69 -27.79 4.26
C ARG A 89 9.57 -28.25 5.42
N VAL A 90 9.92 -29.53 5.36
CA VAL A 90 10.90 -30.17 6.23
C VAL A 90 11.87 -30.89 5.31
N ASP A 91 13.17 -30.76 5.56
CA ASP A 91 14.18 -31.46 4.77
C ASP A 91 14.16 -32.97 5.09
N ILE A 92 14.40 -33.80 4.07
CA ILE A 92 14.40 -35.26 4.24
C ILE A 92 15.68 -35.70 4.95
N GLY A 93 15.53 -36.47 6.04
CA GLY A 93 16.66 -36.92 6.85
C GLY A 93 17.11 -35.86 7.86
N ASN A 94 16.24 -34.89 8.15
CA ASN A 94 16.47 -33.86 9.15
C ASN A 94 16.52 -34.51 10.56
N ALA A 95 17.56 -34.17 11.34
CA ALA A 95 17.74 -34.65 12.70
C ALA A 95 16.55 -34.32 13.64
N CYS A 96 15.76 -33.30 13.28
CA CYS A 96 14.58 -32.86 14.02
C CYS A 96 13.27 -33.58 13.63
N GLY A 97 13.32 -34.55 12.72
CA GLY A 97 12.17 -35.29 12.20
C GLY A 97 11.72 -34.84 10.81
N ASP A 98 11.01 -35.72 10.08
CA ASP A 98 10.85 -35.61 8.61
C ASP A 98 9.40 -35.41 8.13
N THR A 99 8.40 -35.30 9.02
CA THR A 99 6.98 -35.46 8.61
C THR A 99 6.16 -34.18 8.51
N ALA A 100 6.34 -33.21 9.41
CA ALA A 100 5.59 -31.94 9.42
C ALA A 100 6.18 -30.96 10.45
N TRP A 101 5.83 -29.67 10.31
CA TRP A 101 6.05 -28.67 11.35
C TRP A 101 5.17 -28.99 12.58
N PRO A 102 5.66 -28.82 13.81
CA PRO A 102 4.81 -28.91 15.00
C PRO A 102 3.72 -27.81 14.97
N ASN A 103 2.52 -28.13 15.48
CA ASN A 103 1.38 -27.19 15.42
C ASN A 103 1.67 -25.85 16.09
N GLU A 104 2.34 -25.84 17.24
CA GLU A 104 2.70 -24.60 17.96
C GLU A 104 3.67 -23.72 17.16
N VAL A 105 4.56 -24.33 16.38
CA VAL A 105 5.48 -23.63 15.47
C VAL A 105 4.70 -23.02 14.30
N PHE A 106 3.78 -23.80 13.72
CA PHE A 106 2.90 -23.34 12.65
C PHE A 106 2.04 -22.15 13.08
N GLU A 107 1.37 -22.25 14.24
CA GLU A 107 0.53 -21.18 14.79
C GLU A 107 1.32 -19.89 15.05
N ALA A 108 2.52 -20.01 15.62
CA ALA A 108 3.39 -18.86 15.87
C ALA A 108 3.92 -18.23 14.57
N PHE A 109 4.19 -19.03 13.53
CA PHE A 109 4.62 -18.53 12.23
C PHE A 109 3.50 -17.78 11.50
N GLU A 110 2.29 -18.37 11.46
CA GLU A 110 1.10 -17.73 10.89
C GLU A 110 0.78 -16.42 11.62
N TYR A 111 0.95 -16.38 12.95
CA TYR A 111 0.78 -15.13 13.70
C TYR A 111 1.77 -14.02 13.27
N ALA A 112 3.02 -14.38 12.95
CA ALA A 112 3.97 -13.43 12.37
C ALA A 112 3.53 -12.95 10.97
N MET A 113 2.90 -13.83 10.16
CA MET A 113 2.29 -13.43 8.88
C MET A 113 1.16 -12.43 9.08
N ASP A 114 0.27 -12.68 10.03
CA ASP A 114 -0.85 -11.79 10.34
C ASP A 114 -0.36 -10.38 10.70
N ILE A 115 0.73 -10.28 11.47
CA ILE A 115 1.36 -9.00 11.77
C ILE A 115 1.84 -8.33 10.48
N TRP A 116 2.63 -9.00 9.64
CA TRP A 116 3.10 -8.38 8.39
C TRP A 116 1.97 -8.02 7.41
N SER A 117 0.88 -8.80 7.39
CA SER A 117 -0.26 -8.62 6.47
C SER A 117 -0.92 -7.24 6.56
N VAL A 118 -0.88 -6.62 7.75
CA VAL A 118 -1.43 -5.26 7.99
C VAL A 118 -0.40 -4.14 7.83
N HIS A 119 0.89 -4.47 7.81
CA HIS A 119 1.98 -3.49 7.72
C HIS A 119 2.38 -3.17 6.27
N LEU A 120 2.19 -4.12 5.36
CA LEU A 120 2.40 -3.92 3.91
C LEU A 120 1.07 -3.85 3.16
N SER A 121 1.06 -3.14 2.04
CA SER A 121 -0.05 -3.10 1.09
C SER A 121 0.39 -3.72 -0.23
N SER A 122 -0.28 -4.78 -0.66
CA SER A 122 0.02 -5.45 -1.92
C SER A 122 -1.19 -6.24 -2.41
N ASN A 123 -1.60 -5.96 -3.64
CA ASN A 123 -2.58 -6.77 -4.37
C ASN A 123 -1.96 -8.08 -4.91
N VAL A 124 -0.63 -8.21 -4.86
CA VAL A 124 0.10 -9.41 -5.24
C VAL A 124 0.44 -10.20 -3.96
N PRO A 125 0.03 -11.46 -3.83
CA PRO A 125 0.43 -12.29 -2.69
C PRO A 125 1.94 -12.46 -2.64
N ILE A 126 2.53 -12.31 -1.45
CA ILE A 126 3.94 -12.57 -1.17
C ILE A 126 4.08 -14.05 -0.80
N ARG A 127 4.80 -14.82 -1.61
CA ARG A 127 4.96 -16.25 -1.38
C ARG A 127 6.27 -16.56 -0.66
N ILE A 128 6.17 -17.27 0.46
CA ILE A 128 7.29 -17.68 1.30
C ILE A 128 7.46 -19.20 1.21
N ASP A 129 8.68 -19.67 1.00
CA ASP A 129 9.06 -21.07 1.23
C ASP A 129 9.77 -21.15 2.60
N ALA A 130 9.06 -21.70 3.59
CA ALA A 130 9.51 -21.77 4.98
C ALA A 130 9.96 -23.19 5.31
N VAL A 131 11.20 -23.34 5.78
CA VAL A 131 11.81 -24.66 6.00
C VAL A 131 12.27 -24.84 7.45
N TRP A 132 11.75 -25.88 8.09
CA TRP A 132 12.15 -26.33 9.42
C TRP A 132 13.33 -27.28 9.26
N THR A 133 14.53 -26.80 9.56
CA THR A 133 15.79 -27.48 9.23
C THR A 133 16.85 -27.27 10.30
N GLU A 134 17.85 -28.15 10.34
CA GLU A 134 18.95 -28.04 11.30
C GLU A 134 19.93 -26.96 10.83
N LEU A 135 20.17 -25.98 11.69
CA LEU A 135 21.18 -24.95 11.49
C LEU A 135 22.24 -25.03 12.60
N GLY A 136 23.32 -24.26 12.47
CA GLY A 136 24.38 -24.19 13.49
C GLY A 136 23.82 -23.89 14.88
N GLU A 137 24.50 -24.34 15.93
CA GLU A 137 24.02 -24.28 17.34
C GLU A 137 23.57 -22.88 17.78
N ARG A 138 24.19 -21.83 17.21
CA ARG A 138 23.88 -20.44 17.50
C ARG A 138 23.04 -19.73 16.44
N THR A 139 22.78 -20.36 15.30
CA THR A 139 21.97 -19.76 14.23
C THR A 139 20.51 -20.08 14.46
N LEU A 140 19.67 -19.07 14.70
CA LEU A 140 18.23 -19.26 14.93
C LEU A 140 17.43 -19.38 13.63
N GLY A 141 17.85 -18.63 12.61
CA GLY A 141 17.21 -18.58 11.30
C GLY A 141 18.14 -17.97 10.26
N SER A 142 17.67 -18.02 9.02
CA SER A 142 18.26 -17.32 7.87
C SER A 142 17.17 -17.06 6.85
N ALA A 143 17.19 -15.90 6.20
CA ALA A 143 16.21 -15.59 5.17
C ALA A 143 16.71 -14.57 4.15
N GLY A 144 16.07 -14.58 2.99
CA GLY A 144 16.32 -13.58 1.97
C GLY A 144 15.35 -13.70 0.80
N PRO A 145 15.37 -12.70 -0.10
CA PRO A 145 14.59 -12.77 -1.33
C PRO A 145 15.19 -13.81 -2.28
N THR A 146 14.34 -14.51 -3.02
CA THR A 146 14.80 -15.49 -4.02
C THR A 146 15.56 -14.83 -5.18
N ARG A 147 15.13 -13.62 -5.55
CA ARG A 147 15.72 -12.82 -6.62
C ARG A 147 15.68 -11.34 -6.26
N VAL A 148 16.60 -10.61 -6.88
CA VAL A 148 16.53 -9.16 -6.99
C VAL A 148 16.30 -8.81 -8.46
N VAL A 149 15.46 -7.81 -8.67
CA VAL A 149 14.90 -7.47 -9.97
C VAL A 149 14.89 -5.97 -10.18
N GLN A 150 14.87 -5.56 -11.44
CA GLN A 150 14.74 -4.18 -11.86
C GLN A 150 13.79 -4.09 -13.05
N LEU A 151 12.88 -3.13 -13.00
CA LEU A 151 11.97 -2.83 -14.10
C LEU A 151 12.08 -1.33 -14.42
N PRO A 152 12.65 -0.95 -15.58
CA PRO A 152 12.76 0.45 -15.96
C PRO A 152 11.41 1.16 -15.94
N GLY A 153 11.34 2.29 -15.24
CA GLY A 153 10.11 3.08 -15.06
C GLY A 153 9.31 2.78 -13.79
N VAL A 154 9.71 1.78 -13.00
CA VAL A 154 9.15 1.50 -11.67
C VAL A 154 10.23 1.77 -10.61
N GLY A 155 9.89 2.55 -9.59
CA GLY A 155 10.82 2.93 -8.53
C GLY A 155 11.91 3.90 -9.00
N MET A 156 13.03 3.92 -8.26
CA MET A 156 14.18 4.77 -8.52
C MET A 156 14.95 4.29 -9.77
N PRO A 157 15.40 5.21 -10.64
CA PRO A 157 16.24 4.87 -11.77
C PRO A 157 17.48 4.07 -11.36
N ASP A 158 17.89 3.12 -12.20
CA ASP A 158 19.09 2.29 -12.00
C ASP A 158 19.18 1.62 -10.62
N THR A 159 18.04 1.25 -10.03
CA THR A 159 17.96 0.62 -8.69
C THR A 159 17.34 -0.77 -8.75
N TRP A 160 17.85 -1.67 -7.92
CA TRP A 160 17.40 -3.06 -7.81
C TRP A 160 16.58 -3.26 -6.54
N TYR A 161 15.55 -4.08 -6.65
CA TYR A 161 14.54 -4.33 -5.62
C TYR A 161 14.44 -5.83 -5.35
N THR A 162 13.95 -6.21 -4.17
CA THR A 162 13.54 -7.60 -3.95
C THR A 162 12.37 -7.94 -4.88
N ILE A 163 12.23 -9.21 -5.25
CA ILE A 163 11.16 -9.64 -6.16
C ILE A 163 9.76 -9.36 -5.60
N SER A 164 9.57 -9.52 -4.29
CA SER A 164 8.32 -9.21 -3.59
C SER A 164 8.01 -7.71 -3.64
N GLN A 165 9.01 -6.86 -3.37
CA GLN A 165 8.85 -5.41 -3.38
C GLN A 165 8.46 -4.89 -4.76
N LEU A 166 9.20 -5.28 -5.80
CA LEU A 166 8.91 -4.81 -7.15
C LEU A 166 7.56 -5.34 -7.66
N SER A 167 7.17 -6.56 -7.26
CA SER A 167 5.84 -7.11 -7.57
C SER A 167 4.72 -6.28 -6.96
N ALA A 168 4.87 -5.86 -5.70
CA ALA A 168 3.90 -5.00 -5.02
C ALA A 168 3.82 -3.61 -5.67
N MET A 169 4.97 -2.96 -5.93
CA MET A 169 5.05 -1.64 -6.57
C MET A 169 4.47 -1.62 -7.99
N ALA A 170 4.69 -2.69 -8.75
CA ALA A 170 4.21 -2.80 -10.14
C ALA A 170 2.80 -3.40 -10.25
N ASN A 171 2.20 -3.84 -9.13
CA ASN A 171 0.95 -4.61 -9.11
C ASN A 171 0.97 -5.78 -10.12
N ARG A 172 2.08 -6.53 -10.13
CA ARG A 172 2.40 -7.56 -11.13
C ARG A 172 3.10 -8.74 -10.47
N VAL A 173 2.69 -9.97 -10.80
CA VAL A 173 3.27 -11.19 -10.25
C VAL A 173 4.61 -11.50 -10.96
N ILE A 174 5.71 -10.86 -10.55
CA ILE A 174 7.00 -10.95 -11.27
C ILE A 174 7.59 -12.36 -11.19
N ARG A 175 7.39 -13.09 -10.09
CA ARG A 175 7.90 -14.46 -9.92
C ARG A 175 7.46 -15.41 -11.04
N ASP A 176 6.22 -15.28 -11.54
CA ASP A 176 5.65 -16.19 -12.55
C ASP A 176 6.27 -15.94 -13.94
N GLU A 177 7.06 -14.88 -14.09
CA GLU A 177 7.75 -14.50 -15.33
C GLU A 177 9.21 -14.94 -15.35
N ILE A 178 9.72 -15.47 -14.23
CA ILE A 178 11.11 -15.88 -14.09
C ILE A 178 11.15 -17.41 -13.96
N ASP A 179 11.79 -18.06 -14.94
CA ASP A 179 11.91 -19.51 -14.95
C ASP A 179 12.60 -20.04 -13.67
N GLY A 180 11.98 -21.05 -13.05
CA GLY A 180 12.47 -21.69 -11.83
C GLY A 180 12.34 -20.87 -10.54
N VAL A 181 11.53 -19.80 -10.52
CA VAL A 181 11.23 -19.04 -9.29
C VAL A 181 9.80 -19.37 -8.84
N GLU A 182 9.69 -20.16 -7.77
CA GLU A 182 8.38 -20.61 -7.27
C GLU A 182 7.85 -19.77 -6.10
N HIS A 183 8.74 -19.04 -5.42
CA HIS A 183 8.47 -18.24 -4.21
C HIS A 183 9.30 -16.95 -4.23
N ASP A 184 8.80 -15.91 -3.55
CA ASP A 184 9.44 -14.60 -3.48
C ASP A 184 10.53 -14.56 -2.40
N VAL A 185 10.32 -15.29 -1.30
CA VAL A 185 11.17 -15.29 -0.10
C VAL A 185 11.43 -16.72 0.35
N ARG A 186 12.67 -17.01 0.77
CA ARG A 186 13.06 -18.26 1.41
C ARG A 186 13.41 -17.98 2.87
N ILE A 187 12.89 -18.80 3.78
CA ILE A 187 13.17 -18.73 5.21
C ILE A 187 13.56 -20.12 5.71
N ASN A 188 14.69 -20.25 6.40
CA ASN A 188 15.07 -21.44 7.13
C ASN A 188 15.04 -21.14 8.62
N ILE A 189 14.42 -22.00 9.43
CA ILE A 189 14.36 -21.85 10.88
C ILE A 189 14.97 -23.07 11.55
N ASN A 190 15.80 -22.81 12.57
CA ASN A 190 16.54 -23.84 13.27
C ASN A 190 15.62 -24.72 14.13
N CYS A 191 15.44 -25.95 13.67
CA CYS A 191 14.66 -26.94 14.36
C CYS A 191 15.36 -27.58 15.56
N ASN A 192 16.70 -27.49 15.62
CA ASN A 192 17.53 -28.11 16.66
C ASN A 192 17.68 -27.21 17.89
N PHE A 193 17.29 -25.93 17.79
CA PHE A 193 17.32 -25.01 18.91
C PHE A 193 16.22 -25.35 19.93
N SER A 194 16.60 -25.67 21.18
CA SER A 194 15.66 -26.20 22.19
C SER A 194 14.93 -25.14 23.02
N ASP A 195 15.44 -23.91 23.00
CA ASP A 195 15.01 -22.86 23.93
C ASP A 195 13.96 -21.91 23.34
N TRP A 196 13.24 -22.37 22.31
CA TRP A 196 12.14 -21.63 21.72
C TRP A 196 11.00 -21.34 22.72
N TYR A 197 10.37 -20.19 22.52
CA TYR A 197 9.06 -19.82 23.05
C TYR A 197 8.13 -19.52 21.89
N PHE A 198 7.10 -20.34 21.72
CA PHE A 198 6.12 -20.24 20.62
C PHE A 198 4.86 -19.44 20.99
N GLY A 199 4.83 -18.78 22.15
CA GLY A 199 3.67 -18.01 22.59
C GLY A 199 3.47 -16.74 21.75
N THR A 200 2.23 -16.43 21.41
CA THR A 200 1.85 -15.23 20.64
C THR A 200 1.46 -14.05 21.54
N ASP A 201 1.88 -14.05 22.79
CA ASP A 201 1.50 -13.07 23.82
C ASP A 201 2.62 -12.07 24.17
N ALA A 202 3.76 -12.18 23.49
CA ALA A 202 4.99 -11.44 23.73
C ALA A 202 5.54 -11.58 25.17
N ASN A 203 5.17 -12.65 25.89
CA ASN A 203 5.57 -12.85 27.28
C ASN A 203 6.63 -13.96 27.43
N THR A 204 7.74 -13.79 26.73
CA THR A 204 8.84 -14.75 26.66
C THR A 204 9.48 -14.97 28.03
N PRO A 205 9.49 -16.21 28.56
CA PRO A 205 10.11 -16.51 29.84
C PRO A 205 11.64 -16.31 29.82
N ALA A 206 12.22 -16.13 31.01
CA ALA A 206 13.67 -16.17 31.21
C ALA A 206 14.28 -17.44 30.61
N GLY A 207 15.43 -17.29 29.95
CA GLY A 207 16.13 -18.39 29.30
C GLY A 207 15.54 -18.81 27.96
N ARG A 208 14.47 -18.20 27.46
CA ARG A 208 13.84 -18.57 26.17
C ARG A 208 14.02 -17.48 25.10
N ILE A 209 13.97 -17.87 23.84
CA ILE A 209 13.94 -16.98 22.66
C ILE A 209 12.52 -16.95 22.08
N ASP A 210 12.01 -15.75 21.82
CA ASP A 210 10.70 -15.57 21.18
C ASP A 210 10.75 -15.96 19.70
N PHE A 211 9.98 -16.98 19.34
CA PHE A 211 9.94 -17.49 17.97
C PHE A 211 9.33 -16.49 16.98
N VAL A 212 8.26 -15.79 17.38
CA VAL A 212 7.55 -14.85 16.52
C VAL A 212 8.47 -13.70 16.11
N SER A 213 9.27 -13.15 17.04
CA SER A 213 10.27 -12.12 16.72
C SER A 213 11.32 -12.59 15.73
N VAL A 214 11.80 -13.82 15.83
CA VAL A 214 12.74 -14.38 14.84
C VAL A 214 12.07 -14.45 13.48
N VAL A 215 10.87 -15.01 13.39
CA VAL A 215 10.15 -15.11 12.11
C VAL A 215 9.88 -13.72 11.51
N LEU A 216 9.45 -12.74 12.32
CA LEU A 216 9.24 -11.35 11.87
C LEU A 216 10.52 -10.73 11.30
N HIS A 217 11.65 -10.97 11.96
CA HIS A 217 12.98 -10.52 11.54
C HIS A 217 13.39 -11.15 10.20
N GLU A 218 13.25 -12.46 10.06
CA GLU A 218 13.59 -13.19 8.84
C GLU A 218 12.76 -12.72 7.63
N ILE A 219 11.46 -12.48 7.83
CA ILE A 219 10.61 -11.90 6.78
C ILE A 219 11.12 -10.51 6.39
N GLY A 220 11.57 -9.71 7.36
CA GLY A 220 12.15 -8.39 7.13
C GLY A 220 13.30 -8.41 6.12
N HIS A 221 14.21 -9.37 6.24
CA HIS A 221 15.25 -9.59 5.24
C HIS A 221 14.67 -10.04 3.89
N GLY A 222 13.73 -10.98 3.92
CA GLY A 222 13.03 -11.46 2.73
C GLY A 222 12.39 -10.36 1.89
N ILE A 223 11.80 -9.35 2.53
CA ILE A 223 11.07 -8.28 1.85
C ILE A 223 11.94 -7.06 1.48
N GLY A 224 13.16 -6.92 2.01
CA GLY A 224 14.07 -5.89 1.51
C GLY A 224 14.97 -5.20 2.53
N PHE A 225 15.02 -5.65 3.78
CA PHE A 225 16.08 -5.24 4.69
C PHE A 225 17.39 -5.97 4.34
N ILE A 226 17.95 -5.71 3.15
CA ILE A 226 19.18 -6.34 2.68
C ILE A 226 20.06 -5.35 1.95
N GLY A 227 21.32 -5.27 2.36
CA GLY A 227 22.34 -4.44 1.74
C GLY A 227 23.09 -5.15 0.61
N GLY A 228 23.64 -4.38 -0.32
CA GLY A 228 24.45 -4.86 -1.44
C GLY A 228 25.95 -4.87 -1.16
N ILE A 229 26.41 -4.61 0.07
CA ILE A 229 27.84 -4.64 0.40
C ILE A 229 28.30 -6.06 0.68
N SER A 230 29.42 -6.46 0.08
CA SER A 230 30.13 -7.71 0.40
C SER A 230 31.62 -7.48 0.62
N VAL A 231 32.20 -8.27 1.51
CA VAL A 231 33.64 -8.34 1.78
C VAL A 231 34.10 -9.78 1.47
N PRO A 232 35.25 -9.97 0.80
CA PRO A 232 35.78 -11.31 0.55
C PRO A 232 36.06 -12.07 1.84
N THR A 233 35.44 -13.24 1.96
CA THR A 233 35.69 -14.22 3.02
C THR A 233 36.06 -15.58 2.46
N ASP A 234 36.69 -16.42 3.28
CA ASP A 234 36.87 -17.84 2.96
C ASP A 234 35.64 -18.68 3.33
N ASP A 235 35.76 -20.00 3.17
CA ASP A 235 34.69 -20.96 3.46
C ASP A 235 34.30 -20.97 4.95
N ASP A 236 35.21 -20.55 5.85
CA ASP A 236 35.00 -20.44 7.29
C ASP A 236 34.48 -19.05 7.69
N GLN A 237 34.11 -18.21 6.72
CA GLN A 237 33.60 -16.85 6.90
C GLN A 237 34.63 -15.87 7.50
N GLU A 238 35.92 -16.20 7.44
CA GLU A 238 36.99 -15.30 7.87
C GLU A 238 37.36 -14.31 6.75
N VAL A 239 37.62 -13.05 7.09
CA VAL A 239 38.01 -12.02 6.12
C VAL A 239 39.37 -12.34 5.52
N ILE A 240 39.41 -12.59 4.21
CA ILE A 240 40.65 -12.87 3.47
C ILE A 240 41.27 -11.62 2.85
N GLU A 241 40.47 -10.56 2.66
CA GLU A 241 40.94 -9.29 2.14
C GLU A 241 40.11 -8.14 2.74
N GLU A 242 40.79 -7.12 3.29
CA GLU A 242 40.15 -5.91 3.84
C GLU A 242 39.69 -4.95 2.74
N THR A 243 38.94 -5.46 1.76
CA THR A 243 38.34 -4.71 0.64
C THR A 243 36.84 -4.98 0.61
N GLY A 244 36.04 -3.95 0.34
CA GLY A 244 34.59 -4.08 0.19
C GLY A 244 34.15 -3.82 -1.25
N THR A 245 33.05 -4.45 -1.65
CA THR A 245 32.37 -4.17 -2.92
C THR A 245 30.92 -3.75 -2.64
N ILE A 246 30.38 -2.82 -3.43
CA ILE A 246 28.99 -2.36 -3.33
C ILE A 246 28.20 -2.84 -4.55
N GLY A 247 26.97 -3.30 -4.31
CA GLY A 247 25.97 -3.62 -5.33
C GLY A 247 26.21 -4.96 -6.04
N LEU A 248 25.42 -5.21 -7.08
CA LEU A 248 25.31 -6.51 -7.74
C LEU A 248 26.29 -6.71 -8.92
N GLY A 249 27.44 -6.03 -8.90
CA GLY A 249 28.52 -6.18 -9.88
C GLY A 249 29.01 -4.87 -10.51
N SER A 250 29.67 -5.01 -11.67
CA SER A 250 30.27 -3.90 -12.43
C SER A 250 29.63 -3.77 -13.83
N PRO A 251 29.15 -2.58 -14.24
CA PRO A 251 29.11 -1.32 -13.47
C PRO A 251 28.19 -1.43 -12.23
N LEU A 252 28.42 -0.55 -11.25
CA LEU A 252 27.71 -0.51 -9.96
C LEU A 252 26.19 -0.57 -10.16
N GLN A 253 25.57 -1.55 -9.51
CA GLN A 253 24.13 -1.82 -9.55
C GLN A 253 23.61 -1.88 -8.12
N PRO A 254 23.16 -0.74 -7.55
CA PRO A 254 22.76 -0.67 -6.15
C PRO A 254 21.40 -1.32 -5.91
N LEU A 255 21.26 -1.98 -4.77
CA LEU A 255 19.95 -2.26 -4.18
C LEU A 255 19.33 -0.96 -3.67
N VAL A 256 18.02 -0.92 -3.51
CA VAL A 256 17.33 0.25 -2.96
C VAL A 256 17.84 0.62 -1.57
N TYR A 257 18.17 -0.36 -0.73
CA TYR A 257 18.80 -0.15 0.58
C TYR A 257 20.12 0.64 0.48
N ASP A 258 20.94 0.35 -0.53
CA ASP A 258 22.25 1.01 -0.75
C ASP A 258 22.12 2.50 -1.04
N ARG A 259 20.96 2.93 -1.58
CA ARG A 259 20.70 4.34 -1.92
C ARG A 259 20.62 5.23 -0.68
N PHE A 260 20.22 4.66 0.44
CA PHE A 260 20.02 5.36 1.71
C PHE A 260 21.18 5.22 2.68
N ALA A 261 22.23 4.49 2.31
CA ALA A 261 23.38 4.31 3.18
C ALA A 261 24.39 5.47 3.05
N ILE A 262 24.68 6.10 4.19
CA ILE A 262 25.66 7.19 4.32
C ILE A 262 26.69 6.87 5.41
N ASP A 263 27.85 7.54 5.34
CA ASP A 263 28.81 7.57 6.45
C ASP A 263 28.53 8.68 7.46
N GLY A 264 29.30 8.70 8.55
CA GLY A 264 29.18 9.74 9.60
C GLY A 264 29.50 11.18 9.16
N ASN A 265 29.97 11.38 7.92
CA ASN A 265 30.15 12.70 7.31
C ASN A 265 29.10 12.97 6.22
N THR A 266 27.98 12.24 6.23
CA THR A 266 26.85 12.31 5.31
C THR A 266 27.20 12.06 3.83
N ASN A 267 28.31 11.37 3.55
CA ASN A 267 28.61 10.93 2.19
C ASN A 267 27.87 9.63 1.90
N SER A 268 27.11 9.60 0.81
CA SER A 268 26.54 8.35 0.28
C SER A 268 27.64 7.34 -0.02
N ILE A 269 27.41 6.07 0.34
CA ILE A 269 28.30 4.97 -0.02
C ILE A 269 28.42 4.79 -1.54
N LEU A 270 27.46 5.30 -2.32
CA LEU A 270 27.46 5.25 -3.78
C LEU A 270 28.33 6.36 -4.43
N ASN A 271 28.89 7.28 -3.62
CA ASN A 271 29.79 8.30 -4.12
C ASN A 271 31.16 7.69 -4.46
N SER A 272 31.39 7.41 -5.74
CA SER A 272 32.63 6.77 -6.23
C SER A 272 33.91 7.56 -5.96
N ALA A 273 33.83 8.85 -5.62
CA ALA A 273 35.00 9.65 -5.24
C ALA A 273 35.42 9.40 -3.78
N VAL A 274 34.46 9.04 -2.91
CA VAL A 274 34.69 8.73 -1.49
C VAL A 274 34.86 7.23 -1.29
N TYR A 275 34.04 6.44 -1.98
CA TYR A 275 34.00 4.98 -1.95
C TYR A 275 34.23 4.41 -3.36
N PRO A 276 35.48 4.35 -3.84
CA PRO A 276 35.80 3.57 -5.03
C PRO A 276 35.33 2.12 -4.86
N ASN A 277 34.85 1.49 -5.92
CA ASN A 277 34.28 0.14 -5.85
C ASN A 277 35.05 -0.81 -6.79
N PRO A 278 35.81 -1.79 -6.27
CA PRO A 278 36.00 -2.15 -4.85
C PRO A 278 37.01 -1.23 -4.12
N SER A 279 36.97 -1.16 -2.79
CA SER A 279 38.00 -0.48 -1.98
C SER A 279 38.03 -0.85 -0.49
N ASN A 280 39.18 -0.58 0.15
CA ASN A 280 39.33 -0.61 1.61
C ASN A 280 38.42 0.40 2.32
N ALA A 281 38.06 1.52 1.68
CA ALA A 281 37.17 2.50 2.31
C ALA A 281 35.78 1.91 2.60
N ILE A 282 35.28 1.03 1.72
CA ILE A 282 34.02 0.31 1.91
C ILE A 282 34.15 -0.65 3.11
N PHE A 283 35.25 -1.39 3.19
CA PHE A 283 35.54 -2.28 4.32
C PHE A 283 35.62 -1.52 5.66
N GLU A 284 36.34 -0.40 5.70
CA GLU A 284 36.44 0.45 6.89
C GLU A 284 35.09 1.02 7.34
N ALA A 285 34.18 1.29 6.40
CA ALA A 285 32.84 1.79 6.72
C ALA A 285 31.98 0.70 7.37
N VAL A 286 31.94 -0.51 6.81
CA VAL A 286 31.15 -1.62 7.37
C VAL A 286 31.76 -2.23 8.63
N THR A 287 33.00 -1.87 8.97
CA THR A 287 33.67 -2.25 10.23
C THR A 287 33.71 -1.14 11.29
N GLY A 288 32.99 -0.03 11.08
CA GLY A 288 32.95 1.09 12.02
C GLY A 288 34.24 1.92 12.08
N ARG A 289 35.34 1.45 11.50
CA ARG A 289 36.67 2.12 11.47
C ARG A 289 36.63 3.50 10.81
N ARG A 290 35.56 3.77 10.05
CA ARG A 290 35.29 5.06 9.38
C ARG A 290 34.13 5.86 9.98
N GLY A 291 33.78 5.59 11.23
CA GLY A 291 32.64 6.23 11.91
C GLY A 291 31.29 5.53 11.65
N GLY A 292 31.33 4.33 11.07
CA GLY A 292 30.15 3.51 10.80
C GLY A 292 29.29 4.00 9.64
N LEU A 293 28.15 3.34 9.48
CA LEU A 293 27.16 3.64 8.47
C LEU A 293 25.80 3.94 9.11
N PHE A 294 25.02 4.75 8.43
CA PHE A 294 23.70 5.19 8.84
C PHE A 294 22.74 5.08 7.67
N PHE A 295 21.46 4.86 7.98
CA PHE A 295 20.39 4.95 7.01
C PHE A 295 19.83 6.39 6.99
N ASP A 296 19.78 7.00 5.81
CA ASP A 296 19.44 8.41 5.58
C ASP A 296 18.15 8.53 4.78
N GLY A 297 17.09 7.93 5.31
CA GLY A 297 15.73 8.03 4.79
C GLY A 297 14.93 9.08 5.55
N GLU A 298 14.11 9.86 4.85
CA GLU A 298 13.34 10.95 5.43
C GLU A 298 12.30 10.41 6.42
N ASP A 299 11.55 9.39 6.01
CA ASP A 299 10.52 8.76 6.83
C ASP A 299 11.14 7.97 8.00
N ALA A 300 12.25 7.26 7.75
CA ALA A 300 13.02 6.57 8.78
C ALA A 300 13.51 7.54 9.88
N LEU A 301 14.15 8.65 9.50
CA LEU A 301 14.65 9.64 10.44
C LEU A 301 13.51 10.39 11.15
N PHE A 302 12.38 10.63 10.47
CA PHE A 302 11.18 11.19 11.09
C PHE A 302 10.72 10.36 12.29
N THR A 303 10.70 9.03 12.15
CA THR A 303 10.29 8.14 13.27
C THR A 303 11.22 8.17 14.48
N LEU A 304 12.44 8.71 14.32
CA LEU A 304 13.44 8.82 15.38
C LEU A 304 13.48 10.20 16.04
N ALA A 305 12.88 11.23 15.44
CA ALA A 305 13.00 12.62 15.87
C ALA A 305 12.56 12.89 17.33
N GLU A 306 11.64 12.08 17.86
CA GLU A 306 11.14 12.18 19.24
C GLU A 306 11.92 11.28 20.24
N LEU A 307 12.91 10.52 19.77
CA LEU A 307 13.77 9.66 20.58
C LEU A 307 15.10 10.36 20.86
N PRO A 308 15.84 9.96 21.92
CA PRO A 308 17.22 10.42 22.16
C PRO A 308 18.22 9.84 21.13
N ILE A 309 17.74 9.34 19.99
CA ILE A 309 18.48 8.70 18.92
C ILE A 309 18.29 9.58 17.69
N GLU A 310 19.30 10.35 17.32
CA GLU A 310 19.20 11.33 16.22
C GLU A 310 19.53 10.73 14.84
N THR A 311 19.96 9.46 14.79
CA THR A 311 20.39 8.81 13.53
C THR A 311 19.94 7.36 13.48
N ALA A 312 19.59 6.86 12.29
CA ALA A 312 19.34 5.44 12.07
C ALA A 312 20.66 4.68 11.89
N THR A 313 21.36 4.45 13.00
CA THR A 313 22.69 3.79 12.99
C THR A 313 22.60 2.34 12.53
N LEU A 314 23.42 1.96 11.57
CA LEU A 314 23.53 0.58 11.09
C LEU A 314 24.60 -0.18 11.87
N TYR A 315 24.44 -1.50 11.94
CA TYR A 315 25.39 -2.36 12.62
C TYR A 315 26.71 -2.46 11.84
N THR A 316 27.74 -1.77 12.33
CA THR A 316 29.10 -1.80 11.75
C THR A 316 30.12 -2.16 12.84
N PRO A 317 30.20 -3.43 13.25
CA PRO A 317 31.11 -3.90 14.30
C PRO A 317 32.59 -3.77 13.92
N GLU A 318 33.50 -3.76 14.89
CA GLU A 318 34.96 -3.66 14.63
C GLU A 318 35.50 -4.81 13.75
N GLU A 319 34.93 -6.00 13.90
CA GLU A 319 35.18 -7.19 13.07
C GLU A 319 34.02 -7.39 12.11
N TYR A 320 34.32 -7.50 10.81
CA TYR A 320 33.29 -7.75 9.81
C TYR A 320 32.61 -9.09 10.08
N THR A 321 31.28 -9.07 10.17
CA THR A 321 30.46 -10.26 10.36
C THR A 321 29.66 -10.50 9.08
N PRO A 322 29.98 -11.54 8.29
CA PRO A 322 29.28 -11.84 7.05
C PRO A 322 27.77 -12.00 7.28
N GLY A 323 26.98 -11.44 6.36
CA GLY A 323 25.52 -11.43 6.48
C GLY A 323 24.95 -10.52 7.58
N SER A 324 25.78 -9.97 8.48
CA SER A 324 25.30 -9.12 9.58
C SER A 324 25.72 -7.66 9.47
N SER A 325 27.02 -7.41 9.28
CA SER A 325 27.55 -6.04 9.11
C SER A 325 26.78 -5.34 7.98
N TYR A 326 26.40 -4.09 8.23
CA TYR A 326 25.63 -3.22 7.32
C TYR A 326 24.15 -3.61 7.07
N SER A 327 23.80 -4.89 7.22
CA SER A 327 22.44 -5.41 6.96
C SER A 327 21.58 -5.54 8.22
N HIS A 328 21.91 -4.80 9.29
CA HIS A 328 21.13 -4.71 10.53
C HIS A 328 21.16 -3.29 11.08
N VAL A 329 20.19 -2.95 11.93
CA VAL A 329 20.30 -1.76 12.78
C VAL A 329 21.24 -2.05 13.96
N ASP A 330 21.89 -1.01 14.49
CA ASP A 330 22.86 -1.19 15.56
C ASP A 330 22.28 -1.85 16.83
N GLN A 331 23.02 -2.82 17.38
CA GLN A 331 22.57 -3.59 18.53
C GLN A 331 22.37 -2.68 19.75
N GLU A 332 23.37 -1.88 20.09
CA GLU A 332 23.39 -1.12 21.35
C GLU A 332 22.39 0.04 21.30
N THR A 333 22.37 0.76 20.19
CA THR A 333 21.52 1.94 19.94
C THR A 333 20.04 1.60 20.09
N PHE A 334 19.59 0.46 19.54
CA PHE A 334 18.18 0.11 19.50
C PHE A 334 17.75 -0.91 20.55
N THR A 335 18.64 -1.31 21.45
CA THR A 335 18.28 -2.18 22.58
C THR A 335 17.18 -1.55 23.44
N ASN A 336 16.15 -2.33 23.78
CA ASN A 336 14.98 -1.90 24.55
C ASN A 336 14.20 -0.73 23.93
N THR A 337 14.17 -0.66 22.60
CA THR A 337 13.35 0.30 21.85
C THR A 337 12.33 -0.42 20.96
N PRO A 338 11.30 0.28 20.47
CA PRO A 338 10.42 -0.23 19.41
C PRO A 338 11.09 -0.58 18.09
N ASN A 339 12.34 -0.16 17.88
CA ASN A 339 13.09 -0.35 16.64
C ASN A 339 14.06 -1.55 16.72
N ALA A 340 13.89 -2.40 17.73
CA ALA A 340 14.83 -3.46 18.07
C ALA A 340 14.72 -4.73 17.19
N LEU A 341 13.73 -4.81 16.29
CA LEU A 341 13.44 -6.03 15.53
C LEU A 341 14.62 -6.44 14.63
N MET A 342 15.18 -5.49 13.86
CA MET A 342 16.23 -5.77 12.86
C MET A 342 17.66 -5.64 13.43
N ARG A 343 17.83 -5.88 14.74
CA ARG A 343 19.16 -5.97 15.38
C ARG A 343 19.86 -7.28 14.98
N PRO A 344 21.20 -7.33 14.94
CA PRO A 344 21.94 -8.52 14.50
C PRO A 344 21.87 -9.70 15.48
N ARG A 345 21.42 -9.47 16.72
CA ARG A 345 21.29 -10.51 17.75
C ARG A 345 20.01 -10.31 18.54
N ILE A 346 19.42 -11.42 18.97
CA ILE A 346 18.21 -11.44 19.79
C ILE A 346 18.54 -11.87 21.21
N ASP A 347 18.07 -11.10 22.18
CA ASP A 347 18.27 -11.41 23.59
C ASP A 347 17.29 -12.49 24.07
N ARG A 348 17.58 -13.17 25.19
CA ARG A 348 16.60 -14.03 25.86
C ARG A 348 15.56 -13.19 26.60
N ALA A 349 14.38 -13.76 26.83
CA ALA A 349 13.25 -13.04 27.44
C ALA A 349 12.94 -11.69 26.75
N PHE A 350 13.17 -11.63 25.44
CA PHE A 350 12.90 -10.50 24.58
C PHE A 350 11.83 -10.89 23.58
N ALA A 351 10.86 -10.00 23.34
CA ALA A 351 9.84 -10.19 22.32
C ALA A 351 9.45 -8.86 21.67
N VAL A 352 9.52 -8.76 20.36
CA VAL A 352 8.98 -7.65 19.58
C VAL A 352 8.07 -8.23 18.51
N HIS A 353 6.77 -8.02 18.70
CA HIS A 353 5.70 -8.47 17.79
C HIS A 353 5.22 -7.29 16.95
N SER A 354 6.15 -6.60 16.30
CA SER A 354 5.92 -5.45 15.42
C SER A 354 7.16 -5.16 14.57
N PRO A 355 7.05 -4.74 13.31
CA PRO A 355 8.18 -4.22 12.53
C PRO A 355 8.86 -3.01 13.19
N GLY A 356 8.10 -2.21 13.94
CA GLY A 356 8.57 -1.02 14.61
C GLY A 356 8.58 0.23 13.71
N PRO A 357 8.59 1.44 14.30
CA PRO A 357 8.57 2.70 13.57
C PRO A 357 9.70 2.85 12.56
N LEU A 358 10.95 2.60 12.99
CA LEU A 358 12.12 2.81 12.14
C LEU A 358 12.07 1.93 10.89
N PHE A 359 11.78 0.63 11.05
CA PHE A 359 11.72 -0.25 9.90
C PHE A 359 10.56 0.12 8.97
N CYS A 360 9.40 0.50 9.51
CA CYS A 360 8.30 1.03 8.68
C CYS A 360 8.69 2.29 7.91
N GLY A 361 9.45 3.22 8.52
CA GLY A 361 10.00 4.38 7.83
C GLY A 361 10.98 3.99 6.73
N MET A 362 11.91 3.07 7.01
CA MET A 362 12.84 2.55 5.99
C MET A 362 12.11 1.89 4.82
N LEU A 363 11.04 1.13 5.07
CA LEU A 363 10.21 0.55 4.00
C LEU A 363 9.55 1.65 3.16
N SER A 364 9.02 2.69 3.79
CA SER A 364 8.45 3.86 3.11
C SER A 364 9.46 4.54 2.19
N ASP A 365 10.65 4.87 2.72
CA ASP A 365 11.74 5.50 1.97
C ASP A 365 12.17 4.65 0.78
N MET A 366 12.27 3.33 0.97
CA MET A 366 12.61 2.38 -0.08
C MET A 366 11.47 2.18 -1.11
N GLY A 367 10.29 2.76 -0.90
CA GLY A 367 9.17 2.76 -1.84
C GLY A 367 8.27 1.52 -1.75
N TRP A 368 8.29 0.79 -0.63
CA TRP A 368 7.28 -0.24 -0.38
C TRP A 368 5.90 0.39 -0.22
N PRO A 369 4.84 -0.12 -0.87
CA PRO A 369 3.48 0.30 -0.54
C PRO A 369 3.12 -0.20 0.87
N LEU A 370 2.74 0.73 1.75
CA LEU A 370 2.53 0.45 3.16
C LEU A 370 1.05 0.22 3.51
N GLY A 371 0.83 -0.71 4.43
CA GLY A 371 -0.46 -0.97 5.05
C GLY A 371 -0.69 -0.06 6.26
N VAL A 372 -1.90 -0.13 6.82
CA VAL A 372 -2.34 0.70 7.96
C VAL A 372 -1.46 0.55 9.19
N GLY A 373 -0.85 -0.62 9.39
CA GLY A 373 0.08 -0.88 10.50
C GLY A 373 1.30 0.04 10.44
N CYS A 374 2.03 0.03 9.32
CA CYS A 374 3.20 0.89 9.17
C CYS A 374 2.82 2.37 9.05
N LEU A 375 1.74 2.69 8.32
CA LEU A 375 1.27 4.07 8.20
C LEU A 375 0.91 4.69 9.55
N SER A 376 0.51 3.89 10.55
CA SER A 376 0.25 4.40 11.90
C SER A 376 1.49 4.91 12.63
N PHE A 377 2.68 4.37 12.31
CA PHE A 377 3.95 4.87 12.86
C PHE A 377 4.47 6.10 12.12
N LEU A 378 4.12 6.19 10.85
CA LEU A 378 4.39 7.35 9.99
C LEU A 378 3.26 8.36 10.05
N ALA A 379 2.32 8.18 10.98
CA ALA A 379 1.15 9.04 11.11
C ALA A 379 1.62 10.40 11.59
N ALA A 380 1.99 11.23 10.62
CA ALA A 380 2.49 12.57 10.83
C ALA A 380 1.39 13.40 11.51
N ASP A 381 1.75 14.55 12.06
CA ASP A 381 0.79 15.61 12.44
C ASP A 381 0.05 16.20 11.22
N ALA A 382 0.05 15.49 10.08
CA ALA A 382 -0.79 15.72 8.94
C ALA A 382 -2.27 15.50 9.33
N GLN A 383 -3.12 16.40 8.83
CA GLN A 383 -4.56 16.27 8.98
C GLN A 383 -5.21 16.27 7.60
N ILE A 384 -5.99 15.22 7.32
CA ILE A 384 -6.71 15.06 6.07
C ILE A 384 -8.15 15.53 6.21
N ALA A 385 -8.66 16.15 5.14
CA ALA A 385 -10.08 16.31 4.90
C ALA A 385 -10.43 15.89 3.48
N VAL A 386 -11.60 15.27 3.32
CA VAL A 386 -12.14 14.85 2.03
C VAL A 386 -13.52 15.48 1.85
N ASP A 387 -13.77 16.09 0.71
CA ASP A 387 -14.99 16.88 0.47
C ASP A 387 -16.26 16.04 0.29
N ARG A 388 -16.12 14.73 0.05
CA ARG A 388 -17.22 13.79 -0.22
C ARG A 388 -17.11 12.53 0.62
N ASN A 389 -18.27 11.97 0.98
CA ASN A 389 -18.39 10.67 1.64
C ASN A 389 -19.15 9.62 0.80
N ARG A 390 -19.56 9.98 -0.43
CA ARG A 390 -20.07 9.09 -1.48
C ARG A 390 -19.99 9.80 -2.83
N ILE A 391 -19.90 9.03 -3.91
CA ILE A 391 -19.94 9.56 -5.28
C ILE A 391 -21.02 8.82 -6.08
N GLU A 392 -21.96 9.59 -6.64
CA GLU A 392 -23.04 9.09 -7.48
C GLU A 392 -22.82 9.59 -8.91
N PHE A 393 -22.57 8.68 -9.85
CA PHE A 393 -22.35 8.99 -11.26
C PHE A 393 -23.67 9.18 -12.03
N GLY A 394 -24.81 8.92 -11.40
CA GLY A 394 -26.11 8.98 -12.04
C GLY A 394 -26.31 7.85 -13.04
N VAL A 395 -27.01 8.16 -14.13
CA VAL A 395 -27.39 7.20 -15.17
C VAL A 395 -26.67 7.57 -16.45
N SER A 396 -25.99 6.59 -17.05
CA SER A 396 -25.38 6.71 -18.38
C SER A 396 -25.71 5.49 -19.25
N ASN A 397 -25.15 5.42 -20.46
CA ASN A 397 -25.25 4.23 -21.29
C ASN A 397 -23.98 3.38 -21.16
N VAL A 398 -24.11 2.07 -21.35
CA VAL A 398 -22.96 1.15 -21.48
C VAL A 398 -21.92 1.72 -22.45
N GLY A 399 -20.66 1.74 -22.03
CA GLY A 399 -19.51 2.29 -22.78
C GLY A 399 -19.36 3.81 -22.74
N SER A 400 -20.28 4.56 -22.12
CA SER A 400 -20.14 6.02 -21.95
C SER A 400 -19.30 6.35 -20.73
N THR A 401 -18.42 7.35 -20.83
CA THR A 401 -17.60 7.82 -19.72
C THR A 401 -18.30 8.95 -18.97
N VAL A 402 -18.53 8.77 -17.67
CA VAL A 402 -18.96 9.83 -16.74
C VAL A 402 -17.83 10.09 -15.75
N GLN A 403 -17.56 11.36 -15.45
CA GLN A 403 -16.51 11.75 -14.53
C GLN A 403 -17.08 12.49 -13.32
N GLN A 404 -16.49 12.25 -12.16
CA GLN A 404 -16.73 12.98 -10.92
C GLN A 404 -15.39 13.32 -10.30
N THR A 405 -15.31 14.48 -9.64
CA THR A 405 -14.10 14.89 -8.93
C THR A 405 -14.28 14.75 -7.43
N ILE A 406 -13.17 14.46 -6.75
CA ILE A 406 -13.05 14.49 -5.31
C ILE A 406 -11.82 15.32 -4.92
N THR A 407 -11.94 16.09 -3.86
CA THR A 407 -10.87 16.94 -3.33
C THR A 407 -10.36 16.36 -2.03
N ILE A 408 -9.05 16.13 -1.96
CA ILE A 408 -8.32 15.79 -0.74
C ILE A 408 -7.52 17.01 -0.32
N SER A 409 -7.64 17.42 0.94
CA SER A 409 -6.92 18.59 1.47
C SER A 409 -6.16 18.28 2.75
N SER A 410 -5.02 18.96 2.89
CA SER A 410 -4.24 19.01 4.12
C SER A 410 -4.68 20.23 4.93
N ASN A 411 -5.00 20.06 6.21
CA ASN A 411 -5.36 21.20 7.07
C ASN A 411 -4.18 22.19 7.21
N ASN A 412 -4.45 23.48 7.38
CA ASN A 412 -3.45 24.51 7.68
C ASN A 412 -2.74 24.28 9.02
N ASP A 413 -3.42 23.60 9.96
CA ASP A 413 -2.86 23.27 11.27
C ASP A 413 -1.95 22.02 11.22
N SER A 414 -1.77 21.41 10.04
CA SER A 414 -0.86 20.29 9.86
C SER A 414 0.58 20.77 10.05
N ALA A 415 1.37 20.08 10.89
CA ALA A 415 2.80 20.37 11.00
C ALA A 415 3.60 19.75 9.84
N GLU A 416 3.05 18.72 9.21
CA GLU A 416 3.74 17.84 8.27
C GLU A 416 2.98 17.67 6.95
N MET A 417 3.69 17.18 5.93
CA MET A 417 3.11 16.88 4.63
C MET A 417 2.13 15.71 4.70
N LEU A 418 0.93 15.90 4.14
CA LEU A 418 -0.06 14.84 3.97
C LEU A 418 0.29 14.03 2.72
N SER A 419 0.61 12.75 2.89
CA SER A 419 0.90 11.83 1.79
C SER A 419 -0.02 10.62 1.80
N GLY A 420 -0.23 10.02 0.63
CA GLY A 420 -1.16 8.93 0.49
C GLY A 420 -1.39 8.47 -0.95
N GLY A 421 -2.38 7.60 -1.11
CA GLY A 421 -2.77 7.07 -2.40
C GLY A 421 -4.23 6.62 -2.47
N LEU A 422 -4.73 6.43 -3.68
CA LEU A 422 -6.10 6.08 -3.98
C LEU A 422 -6.15 4.77 -4.77
N THR A 423 -7.12 3.94 -4.44
CA THR A 423 -7.46 2.74 -5.21
C THR A 423 -8.97 2.69 -5.41
N VAL A 424 -9.41 2.02 -6.46
CA VAL A 424 -10.83 1.80 -6.73
C VAL A 424 -11.07 0.32 -6.99
N ASP A 425 -12.12 -0.22 -6.38
CA ASP A 425 -12.59 -1.56 -6.71
C ASP A 425 -13.64 -1.49 -7.84
N ASN A 426 -13.90 -2.63 -8.47
CA ASN A 426 -14.85 -2.80 -9.57
C ASN A 426 -14.43 -2.15 -10.91
N ASP A 427 -14.31 -2.98 -11.94
CA ASP A 427 -13.82 -2.61 -13.28
C ASP A 427 -14.66 -1.54 -14.02
N ASN A 428 -15.85 -1.22 -13.52
CA ASN A 428 -16.66 -0.12 -14.06
C ASN A 428 -16.17 1.26 -13.61
N PHE A 429 -15.28 1.35 -12.61
CA PHE A 429 -14.72 2.58 -12.09
C PHE A 429 -13.19 2.62 -12.26
N SER A 430 -12.65 3.80 -12.53
CA SER A 430 -11.20 4.01 -12.64
C SER A 430 -10.80 5.40 -12.15
N ILE A 431 -9.52 5.61 -11.84
CA ILE A 431 -8.95 6.90 -11.45
C ILE A 431 -8.14 7.43 -12.63
N GLU A 432 -8.38 8.68 -13.03
CA GLU A 432 -7.62 9.32 -14.10
C GLU A 432 -6.36 10.00 -13.55
N GLY A 433 -5.20 9.65 -14.13
CA GLY A 433 -3.92 10.27 -13.78
C GLY A 433 -3.21 9.58 -12.62
N GLU A 434 -2.56 10.38 -11.77
CA GLU A 434 -1.80 9.88 -10.62
C GLU A 434 -2.72 9.38 -9.50
N THR A 435 -2.38 8.25 -8.93
CA THR A 435 -3.09 7.62 -7.81
C THR A 435 -2.40 7.85 -6.47
N SER A 436 -1.37 8.69 -6.42
CA SER A 436 -0.63 9.07 -5.22
C SER A 436 -0.66 10.58 -5.02
N PHE A 437 -0.49 11.03 -3.78
CA PHE A 437 -0.37 12.46 -3.47
C PHE A 437 0.62 12.76 -2.36
N GLY A 438 1.19 13.95 -2.44
CA GLY A 438 1.91 14.63 -1.36
C GLY A 438 1.44 16.09 -1.32
N LEU A 439 0.82 16.49 -0.22
CA LEU A 439 0.20 17.79 0.00
C LEU A 439 0.87 18.50 1.15
N GLN A 440 1.45 19.67 0.86
CA GLN A 440 1.96 20.56 1.89
C GLN A 440 0.81 21.05 2.80
N PRO A 441 1.08 21.40 4.07
CA PRO A 441 0.06 21.97 4.96
C PRO A 441 -0.73 23.12 4.29
N GLY A 442 -2.05 23.05 4.37
CA GLY A 442 -2.95 24.04 3.78
C GLY A 442 -3.20 23.92 2.27
N THR A 443 -2.68 22.89 1.61
CA THR A 443 -2.90 22.64 0.17
C THR A 443 -3.94 21.55 -0.10
N GLU A 444 -4.40 21.46 -1.34
CA GLU A 444 -5.40 20.49 -1.79
C GLU A 444 -5.04 19.91 -3.17
N ALA A 445 -5.50 18.68 -3.43
CA ALA A 445 -5.45 18.03 -4.74
C ALA A 445 -6.84 17.54 -5.14
N GLN A 446 -7.10 17.54 -6.46
CA GLN A 446 -8.32 17.01 -7.05
C GLN A 446 -8.03 15.74 -7.82
N PHE A 447 -8.83 14.70 -7.57
CA PHE A 447 -8.79 13.42 -8.28
C PHE A 447 -10.05 13.26 -9.11
N THR A 448 -9.89 12.83 -10.36
CA THR A 448 -11.00 12.55 -11.26
C THR A 448 -11.26 11.05 -11.26
N ILE A 449 -12.43 10.65 -10.79
CA ILE A 449 -12.90 9.28 -10.83
C ILE A 449 -13.80 9.14 -12.07
N GLN A 450 -13.56 8.11 -12.87
CA GLN A 450 -14.33 7.79 -14.06
C GLN A 450 -15.24 6.58 -13.81
N TYR A 451 -16.41 6.61 -14.43
CA TYR A 451 -17.36 5.49 -14.49
C TYR A 451 -17.62 5.16 -15.95
N VAL A 452 -17.30 3.92 -16.35
CA VAL A 452 -17.47 3.38 -17.70
C VAL A 452 -18.19 2.02 -17.59
N PRO A 453 -19.54 2.01 -17.57
CA PRO A 453 -20.29 0.79 -17.35
C PRO A 453 -20.15 -0.21 -18.50
N GLN A 454 -20.00 -1.48 -18.17
CA GLN A 454 -19.91 -2.59 -19.13
C GLN A 454 -21.25 -3.32 -19.32
N THR A 455 -22.14 -3.26 -18.33
CA THR A 455 -23.41 -4.01 -18.31
C THR A 455 -24.60 -3.11 -18.01
N ASP A 456 -25.78 -3.50 -18.49
CA ASP A 456 -27.03 -2.76 -18.30
C ASP A 456 -27.64 -3.03 -16.90
N GLU A 457 -26.99 -2.51 -15.87
CA GLU A 457 -27.44 -2.65 -14.48
C GLU A 457 -26.95 -1.51 -13.58
N ARG A 458 -27.19 -1.65 -12.28
CA ARG A 458 -26.59 -0.77 -11.28
C ARG A 458 -25.27 -1.34 -10.83
N HIS A 459 -24.25 -0.51 -10.79
CA HIS A 459 -22.93 -0.86 -10.32
C HIS A 459 -22.66 -0.13 -9.01
N SER A 460 -21.97 -0.82 -8.12
CA SER A 460 -21.44 -0.28 -6.87
C SER A 460 -19.97 -0.66 -6.75
N GLY A 461 -19.19 0.25 -6.20
CA GLY A 461 -17.79 0.03 -5.85
C GLY A 461 -17.38 0.95 -4.72
N ASN A 462 -16.10 0.97 -4.40
CA ASN A 462 -15.52 1.81 -3.38
C ASN A 462 -14.25 2.47 -3.90
N LEU A 463 -14.14 3.78 -3.67
CA LEU A 463 -12.88 4.50 -3.70
C LEU A 463 -12.25 4.42 -2.31
N THR A 464 -11.04 3.89 -2.22
CA THR A 464 -10.30 3.71 -0.97
C THR A 464 -9.09 4.65 -0.97
N ILE A 465 -9.00 5.52 0.03
CA ILE A 465 -7.93 6.52 0.19
C ILE A 465 -7.06 6.13 1.37
N PHE A 466 -5.82 5.76 1.11
CA PHE A 466 -4.77 5.54 2.11
C PHE A 466 -4.06 6.86 2.39
N HIS A 467 -3.76 7.16 3.65
CA HIS A 467 -3.06 8.38 4.03
C HIS A 467 -2.26 8.21 5.33
N ASN A 468 -1.34 9.15 5.59
CA ASN A 468 -0.56 9.29 6.81
C ASN A 468 -1.17 10.25 7.86
N ALA A 469 -2.33 10.87 7.60
CA ALA A 469 -2.93 11.77 8.59
C ALA A 469 -3.43 11.08 9.87
N ASN A 470 -3.32 11.77 11.01
CA ASN A 470 -3.65 11.23 12.34
C ASN A 470 -5.06 11.58 12.85
N ASN A 471 -5.77 12.50 12.19
CA ASN A 471 -7.08 13.00 12.61
C ASN A 471 -8.26 12.09 12.25
N ILE A 472 -8.07 11.18 11.29
CA ILE A 472 -9.07 10.22 10.80
C ILE A 472 -8.37 8.87 10.60
N PRO A 473 -9.02 7.71 10.85
CA PRO A 473 -8.43 6.41 10.51
C PRO A 473 -8.23 6.24 9.00
N SER A 474 -7.07 5.71 8.61
CA SER A 474 -6.77 5.26 7.26
C SER A 474 -7.14 3.77 7.10
N PRO A 475 -7.73 3.33 5.96
CA PRO A 475 -8.15 4.14 4.83
C PRO A 475 -9.54 4.79 5.01
N ILE A 476 -9.78 5.86 4.25
CA ILE A 476 -11.13 6.42 4.05
C ILE A 476 -11.80 5.68 2.89
N VAL A 477 -12.96 5.07 3.15
CA VAL A 477 -13.74 4.34 2.13
C VAL A 477 -14.94 5.16 1.68
N ILE A 478 -15.02 5.42 0.38
CA ILE A 478 -16.06 6.25 -0.25
C ILE A 478 -16.87 5.39 -1.22
N PRO A 479 -18.14 5.10 -0.90
CA PRO A 479 -19.01 4.34 -1.78
C PRO A 479 -19.23 5.06 -3.11
N LEU A 480 -19.05 4.30 -4.21
CA LEU A 480 -19.32 4.69 -5.57
C LEU A 480 -20.59 4.00 -6.05
N SER A 481 -21.42 4.73 -6.80
CA SER A 481 -22.57 4.13 -7.47
C SER A 481 -22.83 4.77 -8.83
N GLY A 482 -23.26 3.92 -9.76
CA GLY A 482 -23.70 4.33 -11.09
C GLY A 482 -24.76 3.38 -11.61
N GLU A 483 -25.55 3.84 -12.55
CA GLU A 483 -26.50 3.01 -13.27
C GLU A 483 -26.27 3.14 -14.77
N ALA A 484 -26.43 2.04 -15.49
CA ALA A 484 -26.38 2.02 -16.94
C ALA A 484 -27.74 1.66 -17.55
N LEU A 485 -27.96 2.19 -18.75
CA LEU A 485 -28.88 1.67 -19.78
C LEU A 485 -28.07 1.00 -20.90
N GLN A 486 -28.71 0.19 -21.76
CA GLN A 486 -28.04 -0.30 -22.97
C GLN A 486 -27.53 0.85 -23.85
N ALA A 487 -26.55 0.55 -24.69
CA ALA A 487 -26.06 1.50 -25.70
C ALA A 487 -27.24 2.07 -26.52
N ASP A 488 -27.24 3.40 -26.71
CA ASP A 488 -28.28 4.18 -27.41
C ASP A 488 -29.70 4.12 -26.79
N GLN A 489 -29.86 3.58 -25.58
CA GLN A 489 -31.12 3.59 -24.86
C GLN A 489 -31.23 4.84 -23.99
N ILE A 490 -32.21 5.70 -24.28
CA ILE A 490 -32.43 6.97 -23.54
C ILE A 490 -33.38 6.84 -22.35
N VAL A 491 -34.12 5.72 -22.26
CA VAL A 491 -35.16 5.51 -21.24
C VAL A 491 -35.36 4.04 -20.93
N ARG A 492 -35.66 3.73 -19.66
CA ARG A 492 -36.19 2.44 -19.21
C ARG A 492 -37.35 2.68 -18.24
N LEU A 493 -38.55 2.22 -18.59
CA LEU A 493 -39.70 2.18 -17.69
C LEU A 493 -39.69 0.85 -16.93
N GLU A 494 -39.78 0.90 -15.61
CA GLU A 494 -39.77 -0.28 -14.76
C GLU A 494 -41.18 -0.67 -14.29
N GLN A 495 -41.32 -1.88 -13.74
CA GLN A 495 -42.61 -2.35 -13.25
C GLN A 495 -42.98 -1.62 -11.96
N SER A 496 -44.22 -1.14 -11.89
CA SER A 496 -44.75 -0.52 -10.68
C SER A 496 -44.72 -1.48 -9.49
N PHE A 497 -44.49 -0.96 -8.28
CA PHE A 497 -44.50 -1.76 -7.06
C PHE A 497 -45.22 -1.03 -5.91
N PRO A 498 -45.99 -1.76 -5.07
CA PRO A 498 -46.43 -3.14 -5.29
C PRO A 498 -47.37 -3.26 -6.51
N ASN A 499 -47.36 -4.41 -7.17
CA ASN A 499 -48.27 -4.72 -8.28
C ASN A 499 -48.64 -6.22 -8.25
N PRO A 500 -49.85 -6.59 -7.81
CA PRO A 500 -51.00 -5.71 -7.56
C PRO A 500 -50.81 -4.73 -6.40
N SER A 501 -51.27 -3.50 -6.59
CA SER A 501 -51.34 -2.47 -5.56
C SER A 501 -52.68 -2.57 -4.84
N VAL A 502 -52.66 -2.64 -3.51
CA VAL A 502 -53.87 -2.72 -2.67
C VAL A 502 -54.08 -1.38 -1.97
N ALA A 503 -55.30 -0.85 -2.03
CA ALA A 503 -55.65 0.41 -1.39
C ALA A 503 -55.67 0.26 0.14
N THR A 504 -54.54 0.54 0.78
CA THR A 504 -54.47 0.79 2.21
C THR A 504 -54.31 2.29 2.46
N ALA A 505 -54.85 2.79 3.58
CA ALA A 505 -54.86 4.22 3.86
C ALA A 505 -53.44 4.82 3.73
N GLY A 506 -53.25 5.76 2.79
CA GLY A 506 -51.97 6.44 2.56
C GLY A 506 -50.97 5.70 1.67
N THR A 507 -51.37 4.64 0.96
CA THR A 507 -50.46 3.93 0.03
C THR A 507 -50.82 4.16 -1.44
N SER A 508 -49.83 4.59 -2.22
CA SER A 508 -49.85 4.62 -3.69
C SER A 508 -48.72 3.73 -4.21
N PRO A 509 -48.90 3.05 -5.36
CA PRO A 509 -47.81 2.34 -6.01
C PRO A 509 -46.74 3.32 -6.47
N THR A 510 -45.50 2.87 -6.55
CA THR A 510 -44.39 3.62 -7.16
C THR A 510 -44.21 3.16 -8.60
N ILE A 511 -44.04 4.10 -9.53
CA ILE A 511 -43.67 3.86 -10.93
C ILE A 511 -42.21 4.32 -11.11
N PRO A 512 -41.25 3.38 -11.08
CA PRO A 512 -39.86 3.68 -11.36
C PRO A 512 -39.60 3.84 -12.86
N PHE A 513 -38.78 4.81 -13.22
CA PHE A 513 -38.19 4.91 -14.55
C PHE A 513 -36.82 5.58 -14.50
N VAL A 514 -36.06 5.37 -15.56
CA VAL A 514 -34.66 5.79 -15.69
C VAL A 514 -34.50 6.48 -17.03
N ILE A 515 -33.78 7.60 -17.08
CA ILE A 515 -33.36 8.28 -18.30
C ILE A 515 -31.86 8.56 -18.26
N SER A 516 -31.16 8.34 -19.38
CA SER A 516 -29.70 8.48 -19.45
C SER A 516 -29.20 9.84 -19.96
N GLU A 517 -30.12 10.71 -20.38
CA GLU A 517 -29.80 12.07 -20.83
C GLU A 517 -30.93 13.06 -20.50
N ASP A 518 -30.59 14.34 -20.38
CA ASP A 518 -31.53 15.43 -20.11
C ASP A 518 -32.61 15.53 -21.19
N SER A 519 -33.86 15.22 -20.82
CA SER A 519 -34.94 15.00 -21.79
C SER A 519 -36.25 15.63 -21.35
N ASP A 520 -37.12 15.93 -22.34
CA ASP A 520 -38.53 16.21 -22.07
C ASP A 520 -39.26 14.90 -21.76
N VAL A 521 -39.79 14.80 -20.54
CA VAL A 521 -40.43 13.59 -20.01
C VAL A 521 -41.93 13.82 -19.83
N ARG A 522 -42.72 12.88 -20.35
CA ARG A 522 -44.15 12.81 -20.09
C ARG A 522 -44.55 11.42 -19.60
N LEU A 523 -45.08 11.33 -18.38
CA LEU A 523 -45.59 10.10 -17.78
C LEU A 523 -47.10 10.26 -17.57
N ASP A 524 -47.88 9.46 -18.30
CA ASP A 524 -49.34 9.50 -18.30
C ASP A 524 -49.94 8.20 -17.74
N LEU A 525 -51.03 8.32 -16.99
CA LEU A 525 -51.85 7.19 -16.55
C LEU A 525 -53.14 7.10 -17.39
N TYR A 526 -53.43 5.89 -17.86
CA TYR A 526 -54.60 5.54 -18.65
C TYR A 526 -55.37 4.40 -18.00
N SER A 527 -56.68 4.40 -18.24
CA SER A 527 -57.55 3.24 -17.99
C SER A 527 -57.38 2.17 -19.08
N ILE A 528 -57.87 0.95 -18.85
CA ILE A 528 -57.69 -0.19 -19.77
C ILE A 528 -58.36 0.01 -21.15
N ASP A 529 -59.41 0.84 -21.21
CA ASP A 529 -60.11 1.25 -22.43
C ASP A 529 -59.39 2.41 -23.16
N GLY A 530 -58.27 2.89 -22.62
CA GLY A 530 -57.42 3.91 -23.26
C GLY A 530 -57.79 5.35 -22.91
N ARG A 531 -58.75 5.59 -22.01
CA ARG A 531 -59.05 6.95 -21.53
C ARG A 531 -57.92 7.45 -20.63
N HIS A 532 -57.36 8.62 -21.00
CA HIS A 532 -56.37 9.35 -20.20
C HIS A 532 -56.98 9.78 -18.87
N ILE A 533 -56.28 9.52 -17.77
CA ILE A 533 -56.74 9.83 -16.41
C ILE A 533 -56.06 11.13 -15.95
N HIS A 534 -54.73 11.15 -15.88
CA HIS A 534 -53.93 12.34 -15.60
C HIS A 534 -52.46 12.13 -15.99
N SER A 535 -51.71 13.22 -16.10
CA SER A 535 -50.26 13.23 -16.29
C SER A 535 -49.57 13.35 -14.94
N LEU A 536 -48.68 12.41 -14.62
CA LEU A 536 -47.83 12.45 -13.43
C LEU A 536 -46.64 13.39 -13.65
N VAL A 537 -46.06 13.34 -14.85
CA VAL A 537 -44.92 14.17 -15.25
C VAL A 537 -45.19 14.76 -16.63
N ASN A 538 -44.87 16.03 -16.81
CA ASN A 538 -44.88 16.70 -18.11
C ASN A 538 -43.90 17.89 -18.07
N SER A 539 -42.61 17.58 -17.98
CA SER A 539 -41.56 18.58 -17.84
C SER A 539 -40.22 18.03 -18.31
N ARG A 540 -39.27 18.94 -18.56
CA ARG A 540 -37.86 18.56 -18.73
C ARG A 540 -37.30 17.98 -17.44
N ARG A 541 -36.54 16.90 -17.53
CA ARG A 541 -35.86 16.21 -16.41
C ARG A 541 -34.40 15.98 -16.78
N ALA A 542 -33.52 16.00 -15.77
CA ALA A 542 -32.12 15.67 -15.96
C ALA A 542 -31.93 14.15 -16.09
N ALA A 543 -30.78 13.70 -16.59
CA ALA A 543 -30.42 12.28 -16.53
C ALA A 543 -30.55 11.75 -15.08
N GLY A 544 -31.16 10.57 -14.90
CA GLY A 544 -31.36 10.00 -13.57
C GLY A 544 -32.50 9.00 -13.46
N ARG A 545 -32.63 8.46 -12.24
CA ARG A 545 -33.78 7.62 -11.84
C ARG A 545 -34.85 8.47 -11.16
N TYR A 546 -36.11 8.16 -11.49
CA TYR A 546 -37.28 8.79 -10.93
C TYR A 546 -38.27 7.76 -10.40
N ASN A 547 -38.97 8.12 -9.33
CA ASN A 547 -39.99 7.31 -8.66
C ASN A 547 -41.26 8.15 -8.54
N GLU A 548 -42.22 7.95 -9.44
CA GLU A 548 -43.46 8.73 -9.45
C GLU A 548 -44.60 7.94 -8.79
N MET A 549 -45.41 8.62 -7.98
CA MET A 549 -46.51 8.01 -7.23
C MET A 549 -47.85 8.55 -7.77
N PRO A 550 -48.61 7.79 -8.58
CA PRO A 550 -49.94 8.22 -9.02
C PRO A 550 -50.92 8.31 -7.85
N ASP A 551 -51.84 9.28 -7.91
CA ASP A 551 -53.01 9.30 -7.04
C ASP A 551 -54.04 8.29 -7.53
N MET A 552 -54.26 7.23 -6.74
CA MET A 552 -55.19 6.14 -7.03
C MET A 552 -56.49 6.21 -6.20
N SER A 553 -56.65 7.23 -5.34
CA SER A 553 -57.71 7.30 -4.31
C SER A 553 -59.13 7.24 -4.87
N ASN A 554 -59.35 7.83 -6.05
CA ASN A 554 -60.66 7.95 -6.71
C ASN A 554 -60.84 6.96 -7.88
N LEU A 555 -59.96 5.97 -8.01
CA LEU A 555 -60.00 4.99 -9.09
C LEU A 555 -60.65 3.67 -8.62
N SER A 556 -61.32 2.98 -9.54
CA SER A 556 -61.93 1.66 -9.31
C SER A 556 -60.87 0.54 -9.31
N SER A 557 -61.15 -0.60 -8.69
CA SER A 557 -60.29 -1.78 -8.87
C SER A 557 -60.22 -2.16 -10.36
N GLY A 558 -59.03 -2.45 -10.87
CA GLY A 558 -58.84 -2.75 -12.28
C GLY A 558 -57.39 -2.70 -12.74
N VAL A 559 -57.20 -2.85 -14.05
CA VAL A 559 -55.90 -2.70 -14.70
C VAL A 559 -55.80 -1.29 -15.29
N TYR A 560 -54.71 -0.63 -15.02
CA TYR A 560 -54.32 0.67 -15.54
C TYR A 560 -53.07 0.51 -16.40
N ILE A 561 -52.89 1.41 -17.36
CA ILE A 561 -51.70 1.47 -18.20
C ILE A 561 -51.01 2.79 -17.90
N TYR A 562 -49.73 2.73 -17.53
CA TYR A 562 -48.90 3.93 -17.47
C TYR A 562 -47.96 3.93 -18.66
N ARG A 563 -47.80 5.11 -19.26
CA ARG A 563 -47.01 5.33 -20.47
C ARG A 563 -46.00 6.43 -20.24
N LEU A 564 -44.74 6.12 -20.47
CA LEU A 564 -43.63 7.05 -20.41
C LEU A 564 -43.23 7.43 -21.83
N ILE A 565 -43.08 8.73 -22.07
CA ILE A 565 -42.64 9.31 -23.34
C ILE A 565 -41.41 10.15 -23.03
N VAL A 566 -40.29 9.84 -23.70
CA VAL A 566 -39.01 10.56 -23.59
C VAL A 566 -38.49 10.76 -25.01
N GLY A 567 -38.51 12.01 -25.49
CA GLY A 567 -38.24 12.32 -26.89
C GLY A 567 -39.14 11.52 -27.84
N ASN A 568 -38.53 10.67 -28.69
CA ASN A 568 -39.25 9.81 -29.64
C ASN A 568 -39.51 8.39 -29.13
N LYS A 569 -39.10 8.06 -27.89
CA LYS A 569 -39.30 6.73 -27.30
C LYS A 569 -40.58 6.72 -26.47
N VAL A 570 -41.33 5.63 -26.58
CA VAL A 570 -42.56 5.40 -25.83
C VAL A 570 -42.49 4.02 -25.20
N GLU A 571 -42.57 3.96 -23.88
CA GLU A 571 -42.72 2.71 -23.13
C GLU A 571 -44.04 2.68 -22.39
N SER A 572 -44.60 1.50 -22.20
CA SER A 572 -45.86 1.33 -21.46
C SER A 572 -45.86 0.04 -20.67
N LYS A 573 -46.40 0.08 -19.46
CA LYS A 573 -46.56 -1.08 -18.58
C LYS A 573 -47.92 -1.04 -17.88
N LYS A 574 -48.27 -2.15 -17.24
CA LYS A 574 -49.57 -2.36 -16.59
C LYS A 574 -49.43 -2.26 -15.08
N LEU A 575 -50.36 -1.55 -14.47
CA LEU A 575 -50.55 -1.44 -13.03
C LEU A 575 -51.88 -2.12 -12.68
N MET A 576 -51.88 -3.15 -11.83
CA MET A 576 -53.10 -3.71 -11.26
C MET A 576 -53.38 -3.04 -9.92
N TYR A 577 -54.57 -2.47 -9.78
CA TYR A 577 -55.00 -1.79 -8.57
C TYR A 577 -56.25 -2.47 -7.99
N VAL A 578 -56.25 -2.70 -6.69
CA VAL A 578 -57.33 -3.35 -5.95
C VAL A 578 -57.71 -2.43 -4.79
N ARG A 579 -58.92 -1.90 -4.82
CA ARG A 579 -59.48 -1.08 -3.76
C ARG A 579 -59.85 -1.89 -2.52
#